data_AF-A0A950E6Z6-F1
#
_entry.id   AF-A0A950E6Z6-F1
#
_cell.length_a   1.000
_cell.length_b   1.000
_cell.length_c   1.000
_cell.angle_alpha   90.00
_cell.angle_beta   90.00
_cell.angle_gamma   90.00
#
_symmetry.space_group_name_H-M   'P 1'
#
loop_
_entity.id
_entity.type
_entity.pdbx_description
1 polymer ?
#
loop_
_entity_poly.entity_id
_entity_poly.type
_entity_poly.pdbx_seq_one_letter_code
_entity_poly.pdbx_strand_id
1 'polypeptide(L)'
;MKPAQRHSNVASVLHLGKTGNSYFYAMEFVEDDTLESLIKRSGRLEVKLALEIVSQVAPGLEAVHEQKLVHWDIKPTNIMVRLKRQRPCNA
;
A
#
# COMPACT_ATOMS: atom_id res chain seq x y z
N MET A 1 9.36 -16.87 -13.85
CA MET A 1 9.18 -16.18 -12.55
C MET A 1 7.78 -16.54 -12.06
N LYS A 2 7.63 -17.17 -10.88
CA LYS A 2 6.29 -17.49 -10.35
C LYS A 2 5.54 -16.17 -10.09
N PRO A 3 4.24 -16.08 -10.38
CA PRO A 3 3.48 -14.88 -10.03
C PRO A 3 3.51 -14.71 -8.51
N ALA A 4 3.78 -13.49 -8.05
CA ALA A 4 3.67 -13.15 -6.64
C ALA A 4 2.22 -13.44 -6.20
N GLN A 5 2.08 -14.18 -5.11
CA GLN A 5 0.80 -14.43 -4.46
C GLN A 5 0.13 -13.10 -4.14
N ARG A 6 -1.10 -12.93 -4.62
CA ARG A 6 -1.89 -11.72 -4.39
C ARG A 6 -2.27 -11.66 -2.91
N HIS A 7 -2.11 -10.50 -2.31
CA HIS A 7 -2.48 -10.23 -0.92
C HIS A 7 -3.23 -8.89 -0.86
N SER A 8 -4.26 -8.78 -0.02
CA SER A 8 -5.10 -7.57 0.07
C SER A 8 -4.34 -6.30 0.46
N ASN A 9 -3.18 -6.44 1.07
CA ASN A 9 -2.33 -5.34 1.55
C ASN A 9 -1.02 -5.20 0.75
N VAL A 10 -0.95 -5.78 -0.46
CA VAL A 10 0.20 -5.65 -1.37
C VAL A 10 -0.33 -5.31 -2.76
N ALA A 11 0.04 -4.15 -3.29
CA ALA A 11 -0.35 -3.73 -4.64
C ALA A 11 0.18 -4.73 -5.68
N SER A 12 -0.70 -5.20 -6.55
CA SER A 12 -0.33 -6.23 -7.53
C SER A 12 0.31 -5.62 -8.77
N VAL A 13 1.45 -6.19 -9.21
CA VAL A 13 2.00 -5.91 -10.55
C VAL A 13 1.16 -6.66 -11.58
N LEU A 14 0.61 -5.94 -12.54
CA LEU A 14 -0.26 -6.46 -13.60
C LEU A 14 0.53 -6.84 -14.85
N HIS A 15 1.54 -6.05 -15.21
CA HIS A 15 2.34 -6.28 -16.40
C HIS A 15 3.78 -5.80 -16.20
N LEU A 16 4.72 -6.52 -16.80
CA LEU A 16 6.13 -6.15 -16.93
C LEU A 16 6.46 -6.12 -18.42
N GLY A 17 7.05 -5.03 -18.89
CA GLY A 17 7.31 -4.84 -20.30
C GLY A 17 8.55 -4.01 -20.58
N LYS A 18 8.86 -3.90 -21.88
CA LYS A 18 9.96 -3.10 -22.41
C LYS A 18 9.45 -2.30 -23.61
N THR A 19 9.82 -1.04 -23.69
CA THR A 19 9.57 -0.16 -24.83
C THR A 19 10.87 0.52 -25.24
N GLY A 20 11.34 0.26 -26.47
CA GLY A 20 12.67 0.67 -26.90
C GLY A 20 13.76 0.14 -25.95
N ASN A 21 14.46 1.05 -25.27
CA ASN A 21 15.48 0.72 -24.27
C ASN A 21 15.02 0.88 -22.80
N SER A 22 13.75 1.18 -22.57
CA SER A 22 13.18 1.44 -21.24
C SER A 22 12.36 0.25 -20.75
N TYR A 23 12.52 -0.09 -19.48
CA TYR A 23 11.67 -1.07 -18.79
C TYR A 23 10.51 -0.36 -18.10
N PHE A 24 9.35 -0.99 -18.08
CA PHE A 24 8.20 -0.48 -17.35
C PHE A 24 7.45 -1.62 -16.67
N TYR A 25 6.67 -1.25 -15.67
CA TYR A 25 5.75 -2.14 -14.99
C TYR A 25 4.44 -1.40 -14.75
N ALA A 26 3.33 -2.07 -15.06
CA ALA A 26 1.99 -1.61 -14.72
C ALA A 26 1.57 -2.33 -13.44
N MET A 27 1.04 -1.58 -12.49
CA MET A 27 0.53 -2.10 -11.22
C MET A 27 -0.93 -1.67 -11.01
N GLU A 28 -1.57 -2.28 -10.03
CA GLU A 28 -2.87 -1.85 -9.53
C GLU A 28 -2.88 -0.34 -9.23
N PHE A 29 -3.87 0.36 -9.77
CA PHE A 29 -4.08 1.78 -9.50
C PHE A 29 -4.91 1.92 -8.22
N VAL A 30 -4.33 2.55 -7.21
CA VAL A 30 -5.02 2.90 -5.97
C VAL A 30 -5.30 4.40 -6.00
N GLU A 31 -6.57 4.77 -6.14
CA GLU A 31 -7.02 6.17 -6.27
C GLU A 31 -6.84 6.99 -4.97
N ASP A 32 -6.73 6.31 -3.83
CA ASP A 32 -6.64 6.93 -2.52
C ASP A 32 -5.25 7.55 -2.24
N ASP A 33 -5.14 8.28 -1.13
CA ASP A 33 -3.91 8.97 -0.74
C ASP A 33 -2.80 8.03 -0.25
N THR A 34 -1.56 8.51 -0.31
CA THR A 34 -0.46 7.92 0.44
C THR A 34 -0.57 8.24 1.93
N LEU A 35 0.05 7.41 2.77
CA LEU A 35 0.21 7.69 4.19
C LEU A 35 1.01 8.97 4.42
N GLU A 36 1.96 9.31 3.53
CA GLU A 36 2.70 10.56 3.59
C GLU A 36 1.75 11.77 3.44
N SER A 37 0.88 11.75 2.43
CA SER A 37 -0.13 12.79 2.22
C SER A 37 -1.07 12.91 3.42
N LEU A 38 -1.44 11.78 4.04
CA LEU A 38 -2.24 11.76 5.27
C LEU A 38 -1.51 12.40 6.46
N ILE A 39 -0.24 12.07 6.68
CA ILE A 39 0.55 12.68 7.75
C ILE A 39 0.68 14.19 7.52
N LYS A 40 0.96 14.62 6.28
CA LYS A 40 1.10 16.05 5.95
C LYS A 40 -0.18 16.85 6.24
N ARG A 41 -1.36 16.32 5.90
CA ARG A 41 -2.64 17.02 6.17
C ARG A 41 -3.05 17.03 7.64
N SER A 42 -2.76 15.95 8.37
CA SER A 42 -3.21 15.78 9.77
C SER A 42 -2.18 16.25 10.78
N GLY A 43 -0.95 16.54 10.35
CA GLY A 43 0.19 16.82 11.22
C GLY A 43 0.69 15.54 11.91
N ARG A 44 0.00 15.11 12.97
CA ARG A 44 0.31 13.88 13.71
C ARG A 44 -0.86 12.92 13.64
N LEU A 45 -0.59 11.65 13.36
CA LEU A 45 -1.62 10.62 13.42
C LEU A 45 -1.96 10.29 14.87
N GLU A 46 -3.24 10.08 15.14
CA GLU A 46 -3.66 9.45 16.38
C GLU A 46 -3.05 8.03 16.47
N VAL A 47 -2.61 7.65 17.68
CA VAL A 47 -1.99 6.35 17.93
C VAL A 47 -2.89 5.21 17.45
N LYS A 48 -4.21 5.32 17.66
CA LYS A 48 -5.18 4.33 17.21
C LYS A 48 -5.14 4.13 15.69
N LEU A 49 -5.16 5.22 14.92
CA LEU A 49 -5.10 5.15 13.46
C LEU A 49 -3.74 4.59 12.99
N ALA A 50 -2.65 4.98 13.63
CA ALA A 50 -1.33 4.42 13.32
C ALA A 50 -1.29 2.90 13.53
N LEU A 51 -1.87 2.40 14.63
CA LEU A 51 -1.99 0.96 14.90
C LEU A 51 -2.88 0.25 13.88
N GLU A 52 -3.98 0.86 13.45
CA GLU A 52 -4.87 0.31 12.40
C GLU A 52 -4.18 0.23 11.03
N ILE A 53 -3.29 1.17 10.72
CA ILE A 53 -2.48 1.12 9.50
C ILE A 53 -1.43 0.02 9.61
N VAL A 54 -0.67 -0.02 10.70
CA VAL A 54 0.40 -1.00 10.90
C VAL A 54 -0.15 -2.42 10.95
N SER A 55 -1.33 -2.64 11.55
CA SER A 55 -1.98 -3.97 11.59
C SER A 55 -2.39 -4.48 10.20
N GLN A 56 -2.54 -3.60 9.21
CA GLN A 56 -2.79 -3.97 7.81
C GLN A 56 -1.49 -4.10 7.01
N VAL A 57 -0.48 -3.27 7.28
CA VAL A 57 0.83 -3.34 6.63
C VAL A 57 1.56 -4.63 7.01
N ALA A 58 1.49 -5.06 8.28
CA ALA A 58 2.23 -6.22 8.77
C ALA A 58 1.88 -7.53 8.02
N PRO A 59 0.60 -7.91 7.83
CA PRO A 59 0.25 -9.07 6.99
C PRO A 59 0.70 -8.93 5.52
N GLY A 60 0.70 -7.71 4.98
CA GLY A 60 1.25 -7.45 3.64
C GLY A 60 2.75 -7.76 3.56
N LEU A 61 3.52 -7.36 4.57
CA LEU A 61 4.95 -7.68 4.67
C LEU A 61 5.20 -9.17 4.90
N GLU A 62 4.38 -9.82 5.71
CA GLU A 62 4.43 -11.28 5.90
C GLU A 62 4.28 -12.01 4.56
N ALA A 63 3.28 -11.66 3.76
CA ALA A 63 3.09 -12.24 2.43
C ALA A 63 4.28 -12.01 1.47
N VAL A 64 4.97 -10.87 1.60
CA VAL A 64 6.22 -10.60 0.85
C VAL A 64 7.36 -11.50 1.35
N HIS A 65 7.50 -11.63 2.67
CA HIS A 65 8.55 -12.45 3.29
C HIS A 65 8.37 -13.95 3.02
N GLU A 66 7.14 -14.46 2.94
CA GLU A 66 6.84 -15.85 2.56
C GLU A 66 7.41 -16.21 1.17
N GLN A 67 7.54 -15.22 0.29
CA GLN A 67 8.18 -15.38 -1.02
C GLN A 67 9.70 -15.21 -0.99
N LYS A 68 10.29 -15.09 0.21
CA LYS A 68 11.71 -14.80 0.44
C LYS A 68 12.16 -13.47 -0.18
N LEU A 69 11.22 -12.55 -0.35
CA LEU A 69 11.48 -11.19 -0.79
C LEU A 69 11.51 -10.27 0.43
N VAL A 70 12.23 -9.17 0.33
CA VAL A 70 12.19 -8.09 1.32
C VAL A 70 11.85 -6.82 0.56
N HIS A 71 10.88 -6.04 1.04
CA HIS A 71 10.44 -4.84 0.34
C HIS A 71 11.54 -3.76 0.24
N TRP A 72 12.41 -3.66 1.26
CA TRP A 72 13.54 -2.71 1.40
C TRP A 72 13.21 -1.22 1.43
N ASP A 73 12.08 -0.80 0.87
CA ASP A 73 11.70 0.63 0.80
C ASP A 73 10.36 0.89 1.49
N ILE A 74 10.22 0.42 2.74
CA ILE A 74 9.01 0.69 3.52
C ILE A 74 9.08 2.09 4.12
N LYS A 75 8.20 2.96 3.64
CA LYS A 75 8.07 4.37 4.06
C LYS A 75 6.66 4.89 3.74
N PRO A 76 6.24 6.02 4.34
CA PRO A 76 4.87 6.54 4.15
C PRO A 76 4.46 6.81 2.69
N THR A 77 5.40 7.12 1.79
CA THR A 77 5.07 7.34 0.37
C THR A 77 4.70 6.05 -0.36
N ASN A 78 5.05 4.89 0.18
CA ASN A 78 4.83 3.57 -0.44
C ASN A 78 3.67 2.81 0.25
N ILE A 79 2.90 3.48 1.10
CA ILE A 79 1.72 2.92 1.77
C ILE A 79 0.51 3.73 1.31
N MET A 80 -0.41 3.08 0.60
CA MET A 80 -1.68 3.67 0.18
C MET A 80 -2.73 3.46 1.29
N VAL A 81 -3.55 4.48 1.57
CA VAL A 81 -4.54 4.45 2.66
C VAL A 81 -5.93 4.87 2.19
N ARG A 82 -6.90 3.99 2.39
CA ARG A 82 -8.33 4.27 2.17
C ARG A 82 -9.03 4.53 3.50
N LEU A 83 -9.38 5.79 3.75
CA LEU A 83 -10.16 6.14 4.94
C LEU A 83 -11.64 5.82 4.70
N LYS A 84 -12.23 4.96 5.54
CA LYS A 84 -13.68 4.77 5.54
C LYS A 84 -14.34 6.08 5.98
N ARG A 85 -15.03 6.76 5.06
CA ARG A 85 -15.88 7.91 5.41
C ARG A 85 -16.98 7.40 6.35
N GLN A 86 -17.10 8.00 7.53
CA GLN A 86 -18.29 7.77 8.36
C GLN A 86 -19.51 8.22 7.55
N ARG A 87 -20.49 7.33 7.36
CA ARG A 87 -21.80 7.76 6.86
C ARG A 87 -22.34 8.74 7.90
N PRO A 88 -22.85 9.93 7.51
CA PRO A 88 -23.54 10.78 8.46
C PRO A 88 -24.70 9.97 9.02
N CYS A 89 -24.69 9.74 10.33
CA CYS A 89 -25.85 9.23 11.05
C CYS A 89 -26.83 10.40 11.08
N ASN A 90 -27.78 10.43 10.15
CA ASN A 90 -28.91 11.34 10.27
C ASN A 90 -29.76 10.83 11.43
N ALA A 91 -29.80 11.62 12.51
CA ALA A 91 -30.73 11.48 13.62
C ALA A 91 -32.16 11.79 13.16
#